data_AF-A0A087N4D4-F1
#
_entry.id   AF-A0A087N4D4-F1
#
_cell.length_a   1.000
_cell.length_b   1.000
_cell.length_c   1.000
_cell.angle_alpha   90.00
_cell.angle_beta   90.00
_cell.angle_gamma   90.00
#
_symmetry.space_group_name_H-M   'P 1'
#
loop_
_entity.id
_entity.type
_entity.pdbx_description
1 polymer ?
#
loop_
_entity_poly.entity_id
_entity_poly.type
_entity_poly.pdbx_seq_one_letter_code
_entity_poly.pdbx_strand_id
1 'polypeptide(L)'
;MSDEDFFKIYNTLEKLDITPEEAISYHSRLKAIWDHELSLLHAKEEGIEMSKAEGIEEGKKETIRNGYENGVDVATLAVVTGYGEERVKAIIASFA
;
A
#
# COMPACT_ATOMS: atom_id res chain seq x y z
N MET A 1 20.29 -2.22 -9.30
CA MET A 1 21.77 -2.22 -9.44
C MET A 1 22.07 -2.79 -10.81
N SER A 2 22.90 -2.10 -11.62
CA SER A 2 23.28 -2.60 -12.94
C SER A 2 24.45 -3.59 -12.84
N ASP A 3 24.62 -4.46 -13.83
CA ASP A 3 25.74 -5.42 -13.85
C ASP A 3 27.11 -4.71 -13.88
N GLU A 4 27.19 -3.52 -14.48
CA GLU A 4 28.40 -2.68 -14.47
C GLU A 4 28.78 -2.21 -13.06
N ASP A 5 27.81 -1.91 -12.21
CA ASP A 5 28.06 -1.49 -10.83
C ASP A 5 28.62 -2.66 -9.99
N PHE A 6 28.15 -3.88 -10.26
CA PHE A 6 28.65 -5.09 -9.62
C PHE A 6 30.13 -5.33 -9.96
N PHE A 7 30.52 -5.21 -11.23
CA PHE A 7 31.91 -5.36 -11.64
C PHE A 7 32.85 -4.28 -11.08
N LYS A 8 32.38 -3.04 -10.91
CA LYS A 8 33.16 -1.98 -10.24
C LYS A 8 33.41 -2.30 -8.77
N ILE A 9 32.40 -2.79 -8.05
CA ILE A 9 32.55 -3.17 -6.64
C ILE A 9 33.48 -4.38 -6.53
N TYR A 10 33.30 -5.39 -7.37
CA TYR A 10 34.15 -6.59 -7.42
C TYR A 10 35.64 -6.24 -7.64
N ASN A 11 35.93 -5.42 -8.66
CA ASN A 11 37.30 -4.95 -8.94
C ASN A 11 37.88 -4.04 -7.85
N THR A 12 37.05 -3.44 -7.00
CA THR A 12 37.49 -2.63 -5.86
C THR A 12 37.77 -3.50 -4.63
N LEU A 13 36.99 -4.57 -4.44
CA LEU A 13 37.20 -5.56 -3.37
C LEU A 13 38.45 -6.42 -3.61
N GLU A 14 38.75 -6.76 -4.87
CA GLU A 14 40.00 -7.43 -5.26
C GLU A 14 41.25 -6.58 -4.91
N LYS A 15 41.14 -5.25 -4.93
CA LYS A 15 42.21 -4.32 -4.51
C LYS A 15 42.35 -4.18 -2.99
N LEU A 16 41.42 -4.71 -2.21
CA LEU A 16 41.35 -4.58 -0.75
C LEU A 16 41.88 -5.80 0.01
N ASP A 17 42.53 -6.75 -0.68
CA ASP A 17 43.02 -8.02 -0.08
C ASP A 17 41.88 -8.87 0.51
N ILE A 18 40.65 -8.67 0.03
CA ILE A 18 39.45 -9.41 0.44
C ILE A 18 39.32 -10.63 -0.47
N THR A 19 39.11 -11.80 0.13
CA THR A 19 38.95 -13.04 -0.64
C THR A 19 37.63 -13.03 -1.43
N PRO A 20 37.54 -13.74 -2.57
CA PRO A 20 36.29 -13.86 -3.32
C PRO A 20 35.10 -14.33 -2.47
N GLU A 21 35.35 -15.21 -1.49
CA GLU A 21 34.33 -15.71 -0.56
C GLU A 21 33.77 -14.60 0.35
N GLU A 22 34.65 -13.74 0.88
CA GLU A 22 34.26 -12.61 1.73
C GLU A 22 33.50 -11.55 0.94
N ALA A 23 33.89 -11.30 -0.32
CA ALA A 23 33.16 -10.42 -1.23
C ALA A 23 31.75 -10.97 -1.51
N ILE A 24 31.62 -12.26 -1.82
CA ILE A 24 30.33 -12.92 -2.07
C ILE A 24 29.45 -12.89 -0.82
N SER A 25 30.03 -13.17 0.36
CA SER A 25 29.33 -13.13 1.64
C SER A 25 28.82 -11.72 1.95
N TYR A 26 29.64 -10.70 1.75
CA TYR A 26 29.27 -9.30 1.90
C TYR A 26 28.12 -8.90 0.97
N HIS A 27 28.23 -9.22 -0.33
CA HIS A 27 27.18 -8.93 -1.31
C HIS A 27 25.87 -9.65 -1.00
N SER A 28 25.94 -10.91 -0.56
CA SER A 28 24.75 -11.69 -0.19
C SER A 28 24.03 -11.09 1.02
N ARG A 29 24.80 -10.61 2.02
CA ARG A 29 24.24 -9.90 3.17
C ARG A 29 23.58 -8.58 2.78
N LEU A 30 24.20 -7.82 1.88
CA LEU A 30 23.60 -6.57 1.37
C LEU A 30 22.29 -6.85 0.63
N LYS A 31 22.24 -7.89 -0.21
CA LYS A 31 20.99 -8.30 -0.87
C LYS A 31 19.90 -8.67 0.12
N ALA A 32 20.23 -9.44 1.15
CA ALA A 32 19.26 -9.81 2.19
C ALA A 32 18.71 -8.59 2.95
N ILE A 33 19.54 -7.58 3.22
CA ILE A 33 19.11 -6.31 3.82
C ILE A 33 18.13 -5.58 2.88
N TRP A 34 18.47 -5.48 1.60
CA TRP A 34 17.60 -4.83 0.61
C TRP A 34 16.27 -5.56 0.40
N ASP A 35 16.28 -6.88 0.32
CA ASP A 35 15.06 -7.68 0.18
C ASP A 35 14.13 -7.48 1.40
N HIS A 36 14.71 -7.41 2.60
CA HIS A 36 13.98 -7.14 3.83
C HIS A 36 13.42 -5.69 3.86
N GLU A 37 14.24 -4.69 3.51
CA GLU A 37 13.79 -3.29 3.43
C GLU A 37 12.67 -3.11 2.39
N LEU A 38 12.79 -3.75 1.23
CA LEU A 38 11.79 -3.70 0.18
C LEU A 38 10.48 -4.37 0.61
N SER A 39 10.57 -5.51 1.29
CA SER A 39 9.41 -6.20 1.87
C SER A 39 8.64 -5.30 2.85
N LEU A 40 9.36 -4.61 3.75
CA LEU A 40 8.75 -3.66 4.69
C LEU A 40 8.12 -2.45 3.97
N LEU A 41 8.77 -1.95 2.92
CA LEU A 41 8.24 -0.84 2.14
C LEU A 41 6.93 -1.24 1.45
N HIS A 42 6.91 -2.38 0.76
CA HIS A 42 5.69 -2.90 0.12
C HIS A 42 4.57 -3.13 1.13
N ALA A 43 4.86 -3.77 2.27
CA ALA A 43 3.85 -3.98 3.32
C ALA A 43 3.25 -2.66 3.84
N LYS A 44 4.08 -1.61 3.94
CA LYS A 44 3.62 -0.27 4.33
C LYS A 44 2.76 0.38 3.24
N GLU A 45 3.16 0.26 1.97
CA GLU A 45 2.40 0.80 0.83
C GLU A 45 1.03 0.13 0.71
N GLU A 46 0.99 -1.21 0.72
CA GLU A 46 -0.24 -1.99 0.70
C GLU A 46 -1.15 -1.64 1.89
N GLY A 47 -0.58 -1.54 3.10
CA GLY A 47 -1.34 -1.12 4.29
C GLY A 47 -1.93 0.28 4.17
N ILE A 48 -1.22 1.22 3.56
CA ILE A 48 -1.72 2.59 3.31
C ILE A 48 -2.84 2.58 2.26
N GLU A 49 -2.70 1.80 1.19
CA GLU A 49 -3.74 1.70 0.16
C GLU A 49 -5.02 1.07 0.71
N MET A 50 -4.90 -0.05 1.43
CA MET A 50 -6.03 -0.72 2.07
C MET A 50 -6.74 0.20 3.06
N SER A 51 -6.00 0.86 3.96
CA SER A 51 -6.59 1.77 4.96
C SER A 51 -7.27 2.99 4.34
N LYS A 52 -6.72 3.54 3.24
CA LYS A 52 -7.39 4.61 2.48
C LYS A 52 -8.69 4.13 1.86
N ALA A 53 -8.70 2.95 1.24
CA ALA A 53 -9.89 2.39 0.62
C ALA A 53 -11.00 2.13 1.66
N GLU A 54 -10.64 1.52 2.79
CA GLU A 54 -11.57 1.28 3.91
C GLU A 54 -12.10 2.60 4.48
N GLY A 55 -11.24 3.60 4.69
CA GLY A 55 -11.65 4.91 5.20
C GLY A 55 -12.61 5.65 4.26
N ILE A 56 -12.39 5.56 2.94
CA ILE A 56 -13.29 6.14 1.94
C ILE A 56 -14.66 5.45 1.99
N GLU A 57 -14.69 4.12 2.04
CA GLU A 57 -15.95 3.37 2.07
C GLU A 57 -16.72 3.61 3.36
N GLU A 58 -16.05 3.70 4.51
CA GLU A 58 -16.72 4.02 5.77
C GLU A 58 -17.25 5.46 5.79
N GLY A 59 -16.47 6.43 5.28
CA GLY A 59 -16.92 7.81 5.15
C GLY A 59 -18.14 7.99 4.24
N LYS A 60 -18.26 7.19 3.18
CA LYS A 60 -19.47 7.15 2.33
C LYS A 60 -20.68 6.61 3.08
N LYS A 61 -20.53 5.52 3.85
CA LYS A 61 -21.63 4.99 4.67
C LYS A 61 -22.08 5.99 5.73
N GLU A 62 -21.15 6.67 6.38
CA GLU A 62 -21.45 7.71 7.36
C GLU A 62 -22.18 8.90 6.70
N THR A 63 -21.75 9.31 5.51
CA THR A 63 -22.45 10.33 4.70
C THR A 63 -23.89 9.93 4.42
N ILE A 64 -24.13 8.66 4.05
CA ILE A 64 -25.47 8.12 3.80
C ILE A 64 -26.31 8.13 5.07
N ARG A 65 -25.76 7.64 6.20
CA ARG A 65 -26.47 7.62 7.48
C ARG A 65 -26.87 9.02 7.91
N ASN A 66 -25.89 9.92 8.00
CA ASN A 66 -26.12 11.29 8.48
C ASN A 66 -27.07 12.04 7.55
N GLY A 67 -26.90 11.93 6.23
CA GLY A 67 -27.80 12.59 5.29
C GLY A 67 -29.24 12.05 5.37
N TYR A 68 -29.41 10.72 5.49
CA TYR A 68 -30.73 10.12 5.64
C TYR A 68 -31.43 10.56 6.93
N GLU A 69 -30.71 10.57 8.07
CA GLU A 69 -31.23 11.07 9.35
C GLU A 69 -31.62 12.55 9.30
N ASN A 70 -30.98 13.34 8.43
CA ASN A 70 -31.29 14.76 8.20
C ASN A 70 -32.28 14.99 7.05
N GLY A 71 -32.91 13.94 6.51
CA GLY A 71 -33.97 14.04 5.50
C GLY A 71 -33.48 14.28 4.07
N VAL A 72 -32.20 14.02 3.77
CA VAL A 72 -31.67 14.01 2.40
C VAL A 72 -32.22 12.78 1.68
N ASP A 73 -32.70 12.98 0.44
CA ASP A 73 -33.28 11.90 -0.35
C ASP A 73 -32.21 10.90 -0.84
N VAL A 74 -32.66 9.67 -1.10
CA VAL A 74 -31.80 8.56 -1.51
C VAL A 74 -31.09 8.83 -2.84
N ALA A 75 -31.73 9.54 -3.78
CA ALA A 75 -31.13 9.82 -5.09
C ALA A 75 -29.97 10.82 -4.95
N THR A 76 -30.14 11.86 -4.13
CA THR A 76 -29.05 12.81 -3.82
C THR A 76 -27.89 12.10 -3.11
N LEU A 77 -28.17 11.22 -2.14
CA LEU A 77 -27.14 10.44 -1.45
C LEU A 77 -26.39 9.50 -2.40
N ALA A 78 -27.09 8.88 -3.34
CA ALA A 78 -26.51 8.02 -4.37
C ALA A 78 -25.51 8.80 -5.25
N VAL A 79 -25.91 10.00 -5.70
CA VAL A 79 -25.04 10.88 -6.49
C VAL A 79 -23.79 11.31 -5.72
N VAL A 80 -23.94 11.78 -4.48
CA VAL A 80 -22.83 12.31 -3.67
C VAL A 80 -21.84 11.23 -3.28
N THR A 81 -22.31 10.02 -2.97
CA THR A 81 -21.43 8.90 -2.59
C THR A 81 -20.92 8.08 -3.77
N GLY A 82 -21.49 8.28 -4.97
CA GLY A 82 -21.17 7.53 -6.17
C GLY A 82 -21.72 6.10 -6.16
N TYR A 83 -22.65 5.79 -5.26
CA TYR A 83 -23.34 4.49 -5.23
C TYR A 83 -24.64 4.51 -6.04
N GLY A 84 -25.15 3.33 -6.38
CA GLY A 84 -26.53 3.20 -6.86
C GLY A 84 -27.53 3.32 -5.71
N GLU A 85 -28.76 3.78 -6.00
CA GLU A 85 -29.82 3.92 -5.01
C GLU A 85 -30.12 2.64 -4.23
N GLU A 86 -30.07 1.47 -4.89
CA GLU A 86 -30.27 0.17 -4.23
C GLU A 86 -29.21 -0.11 -3.16
N ARG A 87 -27.96 0.30 -3.42
CA ARG A 87 -26.88 0.17 -2.44
C ARG A 87 -27.07 1.13 -1.28
N VAL A 88 -27.49 2.37 -1.55
CA VAL A 88 -27.81 3.35 -0.51
C VAL A 88 -28.95 2.86 0.38
N LYS A 89 -30.04 2.32 -0.20
CA LYS A 89 -31.15 1.72 0.55
C LYS A 89 -30.69 0.54 1.41
N ALA A 90 -29.85 -0.35 0.87
CA ALA A 90 -29.30 -1.47 1.64
C ALA A 90 -28.45 -1.01 2.82
N ILE A 91 -27.66 0.06 2.64
CA ILE A 91 -26.85 0.67 3.71
C ILE A 91 -27.77 1.28 4.79
N ILE A 92 -28.79 2.06 4.39
CA ILE A 92 -29.77 2.62 5.33
C ILE A 92 -30.47 1.50 6.11
N ALA A 93 -30.91 0.44 5.43
CA ALA A 93 -31.55 -0.72 6.05
C ALA A 93 -30.62 -1.51 6.99
N SER A 94 -29.30 -1.38 6.86
CA SER A 94 -28.35 -1.99 7.79
C SER A 94 -28.18 -1.23 9.11
N PHE A 95 -28.71 0.00 9.18
CA PHE A 95 -28.64 0.86 10.36
C PHE A 95 -30.00 1.16 11.01
N ALA A 96 -31.10 0.85 10.32
CA ALA A 96 -32.46 0.95 10.84
C ALA A 96 -32.81 -0.25 11.74
#